data_AF-A0A520TLT9-F1
#
_entry.id   AF-A0A520TLT9-F1
#
_cell.length_a   1.000
_cell.length_b   1.000
_cell.length_c   1.000
_cell.angle_alpha   90.00
_cell.angle_beta   90.00
_cell.angle_gamma   90.00
#
_symmetry.space_group_name_H-M   'P 1'
#
loop_
_entity.id
_entity.type
_entity.pdbx_description
1 polymer ?
#
loop_
_entity_poly.entity_id
_entity_poly.type
_entity_poly.pdbx_seq_one_letter_code
_entity_poly.pdbx_strand_id
1 'polypeptide(L)'
;MLLKLSKALNLPHGLWKKIALFGLAAFFINFGVDHFINPDFYLLIMPPAFPMHLEAVYISGFFEVLGGIGVLIPRLRKIAGW
;
A
#
# COMPACT_ATOMS: atom_id res chain seq x y z
N MET A 1 15.62 8.75 -20.30
CA MET A 1 14.30 8.75 -19.61
C MET A 1 14.38 8.12 -18.22
N LEU A 2 14.82 6.85 -18.11
CA LEU A 2 14.88 6.09 -16.84
C LEU A 2 15.77 6.72 -15.75
N LEU A 3 16.93 7.29 -16.11
CA LEU A 3 17.81 7.99 -15.17
C LEU A 3 17.17 9.26 -14.57
N LYS A 4 16.40 10.02 -15.36
CA LYS A 4 15.67 11.20 -14.88
C LYS A 4 14.59 10.80 -13.87
N LEU A 5 13.85 9.73 -14.18
CA LEU A 5 12.82 9.18 -13.29
C LEU A 5 13.42 8.66 -11.98
N SER A 6 14.51 7.90 -12.06
CA SER A 6 15.21 7.38 -10.87
C SER A 6 15.72 8.50 -9.96
N LYS A 7 16.19 9.61 -10.54
CA LYS A 7 16.67 10.77 -9.80
C LYS A 7 15.52 11.58 -9.20
N ALA A 8 14.43 11.77 -9.94
CA ALA A 8 13.23 12.47 -9.47
C ALA A 8 12.51 11.72 -8.33
N LEU A 9 12.40 10.38 -8.43
CA LEU A 9 11.76 9.52 -7.44
C LEU A 9 12.71 9.05 -6.33
N ASN A 10 13.93 9.60 -6.25
CA ASN A 10 14.94 9.24 -5.27
C ASN A 10 14.97 7.72 -4.98
N LEU A 11 15.07 6.92 -6.04
CA LEU A 11 14.94 5.47 -5.94
C LEU A 11 16.17 4.88 -5.25
N PRO A 12 16.00 3.80 -4.46
CA PRO A 12 17.13 3.17 -3.79
C PRO A 12 18.15 2.62 -4.79
N HIS A 13 19.42 2.65 -4.39
CA HIS A 13 20.50 2.01 -5.14
C HIS A 13 20.43 0.48 -4.98
N GLY A 14 20.53 -0.24 -6.10
CA GLY A 14 20.44 -1.69 -6.16
C GLY A 14 19.12 -2.21 -6.74
N LEU A 15 19.21 -3.23 -7.60
CA LEU A 15 18.05 -3.82 -8.28
C LEU A 15 17.04 -4.42 -7.28
N TRP A 16 17.53 -5.18 -6.30
CA TRP A 16 16.69 -5.82 -5.28
C TRP A 16 15.86 -4.83 -4.47
N LYS A 17 16.43 -3.67 -4.10
CA LYS A 17 15.69 -2.64 -3.36
C LYS A 17 14.59 -2.01 -4.21
N LYS A 18 14.81 -1.87 -5.53
CA LYS A 18 13.79 -1.38 -6.45
C LYS A 18 12.67 -2.40 -6.63
N ILE A 19 13.02 -3.67 -6.82
CA ILE A 19 12.04 -4.76 -6.90
C ILE A 19 11.20 -4.80 -5.62
N ALA A 20 11.83 -4.75 -4.44
CA ALA A 20 11.13 -4.72 -3.17
C ALA A 20 10.22 -3.49 -3.05
N LEU A 21 10.69 -2.29 -3.41
CA LEU A 21 9.88 -1.07 -3.37
C LEU A 21 8.63 -1.15 -4.25
N PHE A 22 8.80 -1.55 -5.51
CA PHE A 22 7.67 -1.65 -6.44
C PHE A 22 6.75 -2.82 -6.10
N GLY A 23 7.31 -3.94 -5.66
CA GLY A 23 6.55 -5.10 -5.20
C GLY A 23 5.69 -4.78 -3.98
N LEU A 24 6.25 -4.09 -3.00
CA LEU A 24 5.54 -3.64 -1.80
C LEU A 24 4.41 -2.66 -2.17
N ALA A 25 4.70 -1.68 -3.03
CA ALA A 25 3.70 -0.73 -3.50
C ALA A 25 2.55 -1.43 -4.21
N ALA A 26 2.85 -2.35 -5.14
CA ALA A 26 1.85 -3.11 -5.88
C ALA A 26 1.04 -4.02 -4.94
N PHE A 27 1.67 -4.66 -3.97
CA PHE A 27 0.99 -5.49 -2.97
C PHE A 27 -0.05 -4.69 -2.21
N PHE A 28 0.34 -3.60 -1.55
CA PHE A 28 -0.58 -2.78 -0.76
C PHE A 28 -1.68 -2.13 -1.60
N ILE A 29 -1.38 -1.68 -2.82
CA ILE A 29 -2.42 -1.13 -3.71
C ILE A 29 -3.42 -2.21 -4.11
N ASN A 30 -2.95 -3.41 -4.50
CA ASN A 30 -3.85 -4.48 -4.93
C ASN A 30 -4.76 -4.94 -3.80
N PHE A 31 -4.21 -5.24 -2.61
CA PHE A 31 -5.03 -5.67 -1.46
C PHE A 31 -5.90 -4.53 -0.92
N GLY A 32 -5.41 -3.30 -0.92
CA GLY A 32 -6.21 -2.15 -0.54
C GLY A 32 -7.39 -1.91 -1.47
N VAL A 33 -7.23 -2.11 -2.78
CA VAL A 33 -8.35 -2.08 -3.74
C VAL A 33 -9.30 -3.27 -3.54
N ASP A 34 -8.76 -4.45 -3.24
CA ASP A 34 -9.56 -5.66 -3.03
C ASP A 34 -10.51 -5.55 -1.82
N HIS A 35 -10.17 -4.78 -0.78
CA HIS A 35 -11.12 -4.46 0.31
C HIS A 35 -12.43 -3.81 -0.18
N PHE A 36 -12.40 -3.09 -1.31
CA PHE A 36 -13.58 -2.46 -1.90
C PHE A 36 -14.31 -3.37 -2.90
N ILE A 37 -13.58 -4.29 -3.55
CA ILE A 37 -14.13 -5.21 -4.55
C ILE A 37 -14.73 -6.46 -3.89
N ASN A 38 -14.06 -6.99 -2.87
CA ASN A 38 -14.39 -8.23 -2.19
C ASN A 38 -14.41 -8.06 -0.65
N PRO A 39 -15.26 -7.17 -0.10
CA PRO A 39 -15.30 -6.92 1.34
C PRO A 39 -15.68 -8.16 2.17
N ASP A 40 -16.45 -9.09 1.60
CA ASP A 40 -16.93 -10.29 2.29
C ASP A 40 -15.78 -11.18 2.79
N PHE A 41 -14.70 -11.31 2.01
CA PHE A 41 -13.51 -12.04 2.43
C PHE A 41 -12.91 -11.47 3.71
N TYR A 42 -12.83 -10.14 3.82
CA TYR A 42 -12.27 -9.46 4.98
C TYR A 42 -13.23 -9.49 6.17
N LEU A 43 -14.54 -9.37 5.94
CA LEU A 43 -15.55 -9.48 6.98
C LEU A 43 -15.51 -10.86 7.68
N LEU A 44 -15.22 -11.94 6.95
CA LEU A 44 -15.13 -13.30 7.49
C LEU A 44 -13.98 -13.49 8.48
N ILE A 45 -12.92 -12.68 8.38
CA ILE A 45 -11.73 -12.78 9.26
C ILE A 45 -11.74 -11.73 10.38
N MET A 46 -12.74 -10.84 10.42
CA MET A 46 -12.85 -9.82 11.47
C MET A 46 -13.25 -10.42 12.82
N PRO A 47 -12.57 -10.06 13.92
CA PRO A 47 -12.93 -10.55 15.26
C PRO A 47 -14.35 -10.13 15.66
N PRO A 48 -15.20 -11.02 16.22
CA PRO A 48 -16.59 -10.70 16.55
C PRO A 48 -16.80 -9.53 17.53
N ALA A 49 -15.78 -9.21 18.34
CA ALA A 49 -15.84 -8.12 19.32
C ALA A 49 -15.55 -6.73 18.72
N PHE A 50 -15.13 -6.66 17.45
CA PHE A 50 -14.78 -5.39 16.81
C PHE A 50 -16.08 -4.69 16.34
N PRO A 51 -16.31 -3.41 16.65
CA PRO A 51 -17.47 -2.72 16.09
C PRO A 51 -17.21 -2.29 14.64
N MET A 52 -18.27 -2.03 13.87
CA MET A 52 -18.16 -1.38 12.55
C MET A 52 -17.25 -2.12 11.55
N HIS A 53 -17.45 -3.44 11.39
CA HIS A 53 -16.58 -4.28 10.57
C HIS A 53 -16.44 -3.77 9.12
N LEU A 54 -17.54 -3.42 8.47
CA LEU A 54 -17.53 -3.02 7.06
C LEU A 54 -16.80 -1.68 6.86
N GLU A 55 -17.07 -0.72 7.73
CA GLU A 55 -16.40 0.58 7.72
C GLU A 55 -14.91 0.41 7.97
N ALA A 56 -14.54 -0.47 8.92
CA ALA A 56 -13.14 -0.75 9.22
C ALA A 56 -12.40 -1.40 8.04
N VAL A 57 -13.04 -2.33 7.31
CA VAL A 57 -12.52 -2.92 6.06
C VAL A 57 -12.29 -1.83 5.00
N TYR A 58 -13.24 -0.92 4.79
CA TYR A 58 -13.04 0.15 3.81
C TYR A 58 -11.99 1.17 4.24
N ILE A 59 -11.93 1.51 5.53
CA ILE A 59 -10.93 2.43 6.06
C ILE A 59 -9.52 1.82 5.97
N SER A 60 -9.35 0.54 6.32
CA SER A 60 -8.06 -0.14 6.18
C SER A 60 -7.64 -0.20 4.71
N GLY A 61 -8.54 -0.60 3.81
CA GLY A 61 -8.27 -0.64 2.37
C GLY A 61 -7.84 0.72 1.81
N PHE A 62 -8.50 1.79 2.22
CA PHE A 62 -8.13 3.16 1.85
C PHE A 62 -6.68 3.49 2.27
N PHE A 63 -6.32 3.20 3.52
CA PHE A 63 -4.98 3.47 4.02
C PHE A 63 -3.91 2.54 3.43
N GLU A 64 -4.24 1.31 3.07
CA GLU A 64 -3.35 0.42 2.32
C GLU A 64 -3.01 1.00 0.93
N VAL A 65 -4.02 1.46 0.18
CA VAL A 65 -3.79 2.12 -1.12
C VAL A 65 -2.93 3.38 -0.95
N LEU A 66 -3.26 4.22 0.03
CA LEU A 66 -2.47 5.42 0.34
C LEU A 66 -1.03 5.08 0.74
N GLY A 67 -0.83 4.02 1.52
CA GLY A 67 0.49 3.52 1.92
C GLY A 67 1.30 3.05 0.71
N GLY A 68 0.69 2.24 -0.16
CA GLY A 68 1.32 1.74 -1.39
C GLY A 68 1.69 2.87 -2.37
N ILE A 69 0.86 3.89 -2.51
CA ILE A 69 1.21 5.11 -3.28
C ILE A 69 2.29 5.91 -2.54
N GLY A 70 2.17 6.06 -1.23
CA GLY A 70 3.06 6.83 -0.37
C GLY A 70 4.49 6.33 -0.40
N VAL A 71 4.73 5.01 -0.44
CA VAL A 71 6.08 4.45 -0.56
C VAL A 71 6.77 4.81 -1.89
N LEU A 72 6.01 5.05 -2.96
CA LEU A 72 6.57 5.49 -4.25
C LEU A 72 6.97 6.97 -4.24
N ILE A 73 6.37 7.79 -3.37
CA ILE A 73 6.63 9.23 -3.26
C ILE A 73 7.78 9.49 -2.28
N PRO A 74 8.93 10.05 -2.72
CA PRO A 74 10.14 10.17 -1.90
C PRO A 74 9.94 10.86 -0.55
N ARG A 75 9.12 11.91 -0.54
CA ARG A 75 8.83 12.72 0.65
C ARG A 75 7.91 12.01 1.65
N LEU A 76 7.12 11.05 1.20
CA LEU A 76 6.16 10.31 2.01
C LEU A 76 6.66 8.91 2.40
N ARG A 77 7.67 8.38 1.71
CA ARG A 77 8.20 7.02 1.90
C ARG A 77 8.57 6.71 3.35
N LYS A 78 9.12 7.67 4.09
CA LYS A 78 9.42 7.49 5.52
C LYS A 78 8.14 7.32 6.33
N ILE A 79 7.10 8.10 6.06
CA ILE A 79 5.82 8.03 6.79
C ILE A 79 5.05 6.76 6.41
N ALA A 80 5.10 6.36 5.14
CA ALA A 80 4.38 5.21 4.62
C ALA A 80 4.99 3.84 5.00
N GLY A 81 6.22 3.80 5.51
CA GLY A 81 6.91 2.55 5.85
C GLY A 81 7.85 2.67 7.05
N TRP A 82 7.51 3.53 8.02
CA TRP A 82 8.30 3.72 9.24
C TRP A 82 8.14 2.56 10.22
#